data_AF-A0A8T4F3Z5-F1
#
_entry.id   AF-A0A8T4F3Z5-F1
#
_cell.length_a   1.000
_cell.length_b   1.000
_cell.length_c   1.000
_cell.angle_alpha   90.00
_cell.angle_beta   90.00
_cell.angle_gamma   90.00
#
_symmetry.space_group_name_H-M   'P 1'
#
loop_
_entity.id
_entity.type
_entity.pdbx_description
1 polymer ?
#
loop_
_entity_poly.entity_id
_entity_poly.type
_entity_poly.pdbx_seq_one_letter_code
_entity_poly.pdbx_strand_id
1 'polypeptide(L)'
;MAADKSEKPDMQWRIIGGLVGLAVGFASKKVLSFAWEKATGRKPPANADALDIGLGEALAYAVVMGLGMEVARIVTTRAAARRWQAWKAQAKEKAEQLG
;
A
#
# COMPACT_ATOMS: atom_id res chain seq x y z
N MET A 1 -28.93 -35.01 -21.06
CA MET A 1 -28.65 -33.78 -20.27
C MET A 1 -27.49 -34.07 -19.33
N ALA A 2 -26.33 -33.45 -19.54
CA ALA A 2 -25.19 -33.55 -18.64
C ALA A 2 -25.15 -32.31 -17.74
N ALA A 3 -25.09 -32.53 -16.43
CA ALA A 3 -24.84 -31.50 -15.44
C ALA A 3 -23.33 -31.21 -15.33
N ASP A 4 -23.05 -29.96 -14.94
CA ASP A 4 -21.88 -29.47 -14.21
C ASP A 4 -20.51 -29.34 -14.93
N LYS A 5 -20.13 -28.09 -15.22
CA LYS A 5 -18.88 -27.50 -14.69
C LYS A 5 -18.90 -25.98 -14.81
N SER A 6 -19.46 -25.31 -13.82
CA SER A 6 -19.19 -23.88 -13.59
C SER A 6 -17.82 -23.77 -12.91
N GLU A 7 -16.79 -23.53 -13.71
CA GLU A 7 -15.45 -23.24 -13.18
C GLU A 7 -15.50 -21.92 -12.38
N LYS A 8 -15.00 -21.96 -11.14
CA LYS A 8 -14.97 -20.87 -10.16
C LYS A 8 -13.55 -20.25 -10.10
N PRO A 9 -13.12 -19.42 -11.07
CA PRO A 9 -11.86 -18.70 -10.96
C PRO A 9 -11.87 -17.69 -9.80
N ASP A 10 -13.06 -17.26 -9.35
CA ASP A 10 -13.19 -16.14 -8.42
C ASP A 10 -12.86 -16.52 -6.98
N MET A 11 -13.10 -17.76 -6.56
CA MET A 11 -12.97 -18.15 -5.15
C MET A 11 -11.50 -18.20 -4.71
N GLN A 12 -10.62 -18.76 -5.54
CA GLN A 12 -9.18 -18.82 -5.27
C GLN A 12 -8.59 -17.41 -5.15
N TRP A 13 -8.94 -16.53 -6.09
CA TRP A 13 -8.49 -15.14 -6.08
C TRP A 13 -9.03 -14.34 -4.89
N ARG A 14 -10.26 -14.61 -4.45
CA ARG A 14 -10.83 -13.96 -3.25
C ARG A 14 -10.12 -14.39 -1.97
N ILE A 15 -9.77 -15.68 -1.84
CA ILE A 15 -9.01 -16.17 -0.69
C ILE A 15 -7.61 -15.54 -0.66
N ILE A 16 -6.93 -15.53 -1.81
CA ILE A 16 -5.60 -14.89 -1.94
C ILE A 16 -5.71 -13.40 -1.62
N GLY A 17 -6.68 -12.69 -2.21
CA GLY A 17 -6.90 -11.27 -1.97
C GLY A 17 -7.18 -10.98 -0.49
N GLY A 18 -7.96 -11.84 0.18
CA GLY A 18 -8.21 -11.75 1.61
C GLY A 18 -6.93 -11.92 2.45
N LEU A 19 -6.14 -12.95 2.18
CA LEU A 19 -4.87 -13.19 2.89
C LEU A 19 -3.86 -12.06 2.68
N VAL A 20 -3.73 -11.59 1.44
CA VAL A 20 -2.87 -10.44 1.11
C VAL A 20 -3.37 -9.20 1.83
N GLY A 21 -4.68 -8.93 1.83
CA GLY A 21 -5.26 -7.80 2.55
C GLY A 21 -4.95 -7.84 4.05
N LEU A 22 -5.07 -9.00 4.69
CA LEU A 22 -4.72 -9.17 6.11
C LEU A 22 -3.23 -8.93 6.37
N ALA A 23 -2.36 -9.49 5.54
CA ALA A 23 -0.91 -9.31 5.66
C ALA A 23 -0.53 -7.83 5.49
N VAL A 24 -1.09 -7.16 4.48
CA VAL A 24 -0.87 -5.73 4.22
C VAL A 24 -1.39 -4.89 5.38
N GLY A 25 -2.59 -5.17 5.90
CA GLY A 25 -3.14 -4.46 7.05
C GLY A 25 -2.25 -4.59 8.29
N PHE A 26 -1.78 -5.81 8.61
CA PHE A 26 -0.89 -6.04 9.74
C PHE A 26 0.48 -5.35 9.58
N ALA A 27 1.08 -5.45 8.40
CA ALA A 27 2.34 -4.79 8.09
C ALA A 27 2.22 -3.27 8.16
N SER A 28 1.12 -2.72 7.64
CA SER A 28 0.86 -1.27 7.66
C SER A 28 0.77 -0.75 9.09
N LYS A 29 0.08 -1.45 9.99
CA LYS A 29 0.00 -1.08 11.41
C LYS A 29 1.38 -1.03 12.06
N LYS A 30 2.25 -2.00 11.77
CA LYS A 30 3.63 -2.04 12.29
C LYS A 30 4.48 -0.89 11.75
N VAL A 31 4.45 -0.65 10.44
CA VAL A 31 5.20 0.44 9.81
C VAL A 31 4.77 1.79 10.37
N LEU A 32 3.46 2.03 10.48
CA LEU A 32 2.93 3.28 11.01
C LEU A 32 3.30 3.47 12.49
N SER A 33 3.22 2.40 13.28
CA SER A 33 3.62 2.41 14.69
C SER A 33 5.10 2.75 14.85
N PHE A 34 5.96 2.13 14.06
CA PHE A 34 7.40 2.36 14.11
C PHE A 34 7.77 3.77 13.65
N ALA A 35 7.16 4.24 12.55
CA ALA A 35 7.37 5.60 12.07
C ALA A 35 6.97 6.64 13.13
N TRP A 36 5.86 6.40 13.83
CA TRP A 36 5.39 7.27 14.91
C TRP A 36 6.34 7.26 16.11
N GLU A 37 6.72 6.09 16.62
CA GLU A 37 7.66 5.98 17.73
C GLU A 37 9.00 6.62 17.38
N LYS A 38 9.46 6.48 16.13
CA LYS A 38 10.72 7.07 15.69
C LYS A 38 10.67 8.59 15.58
N ALA A 39 9.55 9.14 15.11
CA ALA A 39 9.37 10.58 14.92
C ALA A 39 9.06 11.30 16.24
N THR A 40 8.25 10.69 17.11
CA THR A 40 7.70 11.34 18.33
C THR A 40 8.29 10.81 19.64
N GLY A 41 8.95 9.65 19.62
CA GLY A 41 9.47 8.99 20.82
C GLY A 41 8.40 8.36 21.71
N ARG A 42 7.12 8.37 21.30
CA ARG A 42 5.98 7.87 22.09
C ARG A 42 5.27 6.71 21.39
N LYS A 43 4.62 5.84 22.17
CA LYS A 43 3.78 4.77 21.62
C LYS A 43 2.62 5.38 20.81
N PRO A 44 2.31 4.84 19.63
CA PRO A 44 1.27 5.38 18.76
C PRO A 44 -0.10 5.32 19.43
N PRO A 45 -0.88 6.40 19.39
CA PRO A 45 -2.26 6.37 19.88
C PRO A 45 -3.03 5.33 19.08
N ALA A 46 -3.64 4.38 19.78
CA ALA A 46 -4.32 3.25 19.15
C ALA A 46 -5.51 3.66 18.27
N ASN A 47 -5.96 4.92 18.41
CA ASN A 47 -7.15 5.46 17.77
C ASN A 47 -6.87 6.92 17.39
N ALA A 48 -6.87 7.24 16.09
CA ALA A 48 -6.73 8.62 15.58
C ALA A 48 -7.90 9.54 15.96
N ASP A 49 -9.01 8.96 16.43
CA ASP A 49 -10.22 9.65 16.89
C ASP A 49 -10.37 9.67 18.42
N ALA A 50 -9.35 9.21 19.17
CA ALA A 50 -9.42 9.26 20.64
C ALA A 50 -9.42 10.73 21.09
N LEU A 51 -10.46 11.19 21.79
CA LEU A 51 -10.57 12.57 22.30
C LEU A 51 -9.45 12.99 23.28
N ASP A 52 -8.54 12.08 23.61
CA ASP A 52 -7.44 12.22 24.57
C ASP A 52 -6.13 12.75 23.92
N ILE A 53 -6.08 12.88 22.59
CA ILE A 53 -5.00 13.60 21.91
C ILE A 53 -5.27 15.10 21.97
N GLY A 54 -4.38 15.85 22.62
CA GLY A 54 -4.48 17.31 22.70
C GLY A 54 -4.48 17.97 21.31
N LEU A 55 -5.14 19.12 21.19
CA LEU A 55 -5.33 19.84 19.90
C LEU A 55 -4.01 20.08 19.13
N GLY A 56 -2.92 20.40 19.85
CA GLY A 56 -1.60 20.58 19.23
C GLY A 56 -1.02 19.28 18.66
N GLU A 57 -1.26 18.15 19.33
CA GLU A 57 -0.81 16.83 18.87
C GLU A 57 -1.63 16.35 17.68
N ALA A 58 -2.94 16.61 17.69
CA ALA A 58 -3.83 16.33 16.55
C ALA A 58 -3.44 17.15 15.30
N LEU A 59 -3.14 18.44 15.47
CA LEU A 59 -2.69 19.29 14.35
C LEU A 59 -1.32 18.85 13.81
N ALA A 60 -0.38 18.48 14.69
CA ALA A 60 0.91 17.94 14.27
C ALA A 60 0.74 16.62 13.49
N TYR A 61 -0.13 15.72 13.96
CA TYR A 61 -0.48 14.49 13.24
C TYR A 61 -1.07 14.80 11.85
N ALA A 62 -2.02 15.72 11.78
CA ALA A 62 -2.67 16.09 10.52
C ALA A 62 -1.68 16.67 9.50
N VAL A 63 -0.75 17.52 9.92
CA VAL A 63 0.29 18.08 9.03
C VAL A 63 1.24 16.98 8.54
N VAL A 64 1.70 16.11 9.44
CA VAL A 64 2.60 15.00 9.08
C VAL A 64 1.92 14.04 8.10
N MET A 65 0.66 13.67 8.36
CA MET A 65 -0.11 12.79 7.47
C MET A 65 -0.42 13.48 6.14
N GLY A 66 -0.82 14.76 6.16
CA GLY A 66 -1.13 15.52 4.95
C GLY A 66 0.07 15.66 4.02
N LEU A 67 1.22 16.07 4.57
CA LEU A 67 2.46 16.18 3.80
C LEU A 67 3.04 14.80 3.41
N GLY A 68 2.97 13.85 4.34
CA GLY A 68 3.46 12.49 4.13
C GLY A 68 2.75 11.78 2.98
N MET A 69 1.42 11.90 2.89
CA MET A 69 0.64 11.29 1.81
C MET A 69 0.99 11.87 0.44
N GLU A 70 1.18 13.18 0.34
CA GLU A 70 1.51 13.81 -0.93
C GLU A 70 2.92 13.42 -1.40
N VAL A 71 3.90 13.42 -0.49
CA VAL A 71 5.26 12.94 -0.79
C VAL A 71 5.23 11.47 -1.22
N ALA A 72 4.50 10.62 -0.49
CA ALA A 72 4.37 9.20 -0.83
C ALA A 72 3.77 9.02 -2.23
N ARG A 73 2.73 9.79 -2.59
CA ARG A 73 2.13 9.77 -3.92
C ARG A 73 3.13 10.15 -5.01
N ILE A 74 3.90 11.22 -4.81
CA ILE A 74 4.90 11.68 -5.78
C ILE A 74 5.97 10.59 -5.99
N VAL A 75 6.52 10.05 -4.91
CA VAL A 75 7.54 9.00 -4.96
C VAL A 75 7.00 7.75 -5.65
N THR A 76 5.80 7.32 -5.28
CA THR A 76 5.14 6.14 -5.88
C THR A 76 4.93 6.33 -7.38
N THR A 77 4.39 7.49 -7.79
CA THR A 77 4.15 7.79 -9.21
C THR A 77 5.46 7.79 -10.00
N ARG A 78 6.52 8.38 -9.45
CA ARG A 78 7.84 8.39 -10.09
C ARG A 78 8.46 6.99 -10.18
N ALA A 79 8.33 6.19 -9.13
CA ALA A 79 8.83 4.82 -9.10
C ALA A 79 8.09 3.95 -10.13
N ALA A 80 6.76 4.05 -10.18
CA ALA A 80 5.93 3.35 -11.15
C ALA A 80 6.31 3.73 -12.59
N ALA A 81 6.45 5.02 -12.89
CA ALA A 81 6.86 5.50 -14.21
C ALA A 81 8.23 4.94 -14.62
N ARG A 82 9.23 5.00 -13.73
CA ARG A 82 10.57 4.45 -14.00
C ARG A 82 10.51 2.94 -14.27
N ARG A 83 9.76 2.21 -13.47
CA ARG A 83 9.65 0.76 -13.62
C ARG A 83 8.95 0.36 -14.92
N TRP A 84 7.89 1.08 -15.27
CA TRP A 84 7.17 0.90 -16.53
C TRP A 84 8.07 1.12 -17.74
N GLN A 85 8.86 2.20 -17.75
CA GLN A 85 9.79 2.46 -18.84
C GLN A 85 10.86 1.36 -18.97
N ALA A 86 11.38 0.87 -17.85
CA ALA A 86 12.33 -0.25 -17.85
C ALA A 86 11.73 -1.55 -18.40
N TRP A 87 10.44 -1.82 -18.16
CA TRP A 87 9.75 -2.96 -18.77
C TRP A 87 9.51 -2.77 -20.26
N LYS A 88 9.12 -1.56 -20.67
CA LYS A 88 8.87 -1.24 -22.08
C LYS A 88 10.14 -1.34 -22.92
N ALA A 89 11.29 -0.90 -22.38
CA ALA A 89 12.59 -1.04 -23.02
C ALA A 89 12.94 -2.51 -23.25
N GLN A 90 12.82 -3.35 -22.23
CA GLN A 90 13.06 -4.80 -22.34
C GLN A 90 12.09 -5.48 -23.33
N ALA A 91 10.83 -5.05 -23.37
CA ALA A 91 9.85 -5.59 -24.30
C ALA A 91 10.17 -5.23 -25.76
N LYS A 92 10.68 -4.02 -26.02
CA LYS A 92 11.13 -3.61 -27.35
C LYS A 92 12.34 -4.41 -27.82
N GLU A 93 13.34 -4.57 -26.94
CA GLU A 93 14.56 -5.35 -27.22
C GLU A 93 14.23 -6.81 -27.54
N LYS A 94 13.29 -7.41 -26.80
CA LYS A 94 12.79 -8.76 -27.08
C LYS A 94 12.05 -8.87 -28.41
N ALA A 95 11.31 -7.83 -28.80
CA ALA A 95 10.59 -7.81 -30.07
C ALA A 95 11.54 -7.70 -31.27
N GLU A 96 12.63 -6.94 -31.15
CA GLU A 96 13.70 -6.88 -32.17
C GLU A 96 14.51 -8.17 -32.29
N GLN A 97 14.66 -8.95 -31.21
CA GLN A 97 15.33 -10.26 -31.26
C GLN A 97 14.49 -11.39 -31.88
N LEU A 98 13.17 -11.20 -31.97
CA LEU A 98 12.22 -12.23 -32.43
C LEU A 98 11.66 -11.97 -33.84
N GLY A 99 11.96 -10.81 -34.44
CA GLY A 99 11.63 -10.46 -35.83
C GLY A 99 12.83 -10.61 -36.74
#